data_AF-A0A947KPH2-F1
#
_entry.id   AF-A0A947KPH2-F1
#
_cell.length_a   1.000
_cell.length_b   1.000
_cell.length_c   1.000
_cell.angle_alpha   90.00
_cell.angle_beta   90.00
_cell.angle_gamma   90.00
#
_symmetry.space_group_name_H-M   'P 1'
#
loop_
_entity.id
_entity.type
_entity.pdbx_description
1 polymer ?
#
loop_
_entity_poly.entity_id
_entity_poly.type
_entity_poly.pdbx_seq_one_letter_code
_entity_poly.pdbx_strand_id
1 'polypeptide(L)'
;MRVGELHYSHREGEFVIIEKAKNRKSRIIPIPLERIPDYDIAKELDWSVSWISHSFTLACRDAKLPGKTIHCLRHTFAMRKLMETNNISIVRELLGHSSVKVTEIYTQFPREYLTQVFKDWNVNKIPENHQRTEA
;
A
#
# COMPACT_ATOMS: atom_id res chain seq x y z
N MET A 1 -3.04 5.03 1.05
CA MET A 1 -4.16 5.94 1.39
C MET A 1 -5.01 6.21 0.14
N ARG A 2 -6.31 6.55 0.23
CA ARG A 2 -7.07 7.14 -0.91
C ARG A 2 -6.87 8.66 -0.90
N VAL A 3 -6.81 9.33 -2.04
CA VAL A 3 -6.48 10.76 -2.13
C VAL A 3 -7.29 11.65 -1.17
N GLY A 4 -8.62 11.52 -1.13
CA GLY A 4 -9.46 12.33 -0.25
C GLY A 4 -9.33 12.02 1.25
N GLU A 5 -8.70 10.91 1.64
CA GLU A 5 -8.42 10.60 3.05
C GLU A 5 -7.32 11.50 3.62
N LEU A 6 -6.52 12.17 2.78
CA LEU A 6 -5.49 13.10 3.23
C LEU A 6 -6.11 14.30 3.99
N HIS A 7 -7.27 14.79 3.54
CA HIS A 7 -7.99 15.87 4.24
C HIS A 7 -8.39 15.50 5.67
N TYR A 8 -8.71 14.22 5.92
CA TYR A 8 -9.14 13.68 7.21
C TYR A 8 -8.01 12.95 7.94
N SER A 9 -6.77 13.36 7.69
CA SER A 9 -5.60 12.79 8.34
C SER A 9 -4.79 13.85 9.06
N HIS A 10 -4.09 13.41 10.09
CA HIS A 10 -3.04 14.15 10.79
C HIS A 10 -1.81 13.28 10.98
N ARG A 11 -0.70 13.87 11.42
CA ARG A 11 0.56 13.17 11.65
C ARG A 11 0.88 13.15 13.14
N GLU A 12 1.36 12.01 13.62
CA GLU A 12 1.94 11.82 14.95
C GLU A 12 3.33 11.17 14.78
N GLY A 13 4.39 11.98 14.93
CA GLY A 13 5.76 11.52 14.67
C GLY A 13 5.94 11.06 13.22
N GLU A 14 6.36 9.81 13.05
CA GLU A 14 6.58 9.13 11.76
C GLU A 14 5.32 8.43 11.20
N PHE A 15 4.16 8.62 11.84
CA PHE A 15 2.91 7.97 11.46
C PHE A 15 1.89 8.98 10.97
N VAL A 16 1.23 8.65 9.86
CA VAL A 16 0.03 9.34 9.40
C VAL A 16 -1.19 8.58 9.92
N ILE A 17 -2.03 9.29 10.67
CA ILE A 17 -3.26 8.78 11.25
C ILE A 17 -4.42 9.26 10.39
N ILE A 18 -5.26 8.32 9.96
CA ILE A 18 -6.48 8.63 9.20
C ILE A 18 -7.66 8.48 10.13
N GLU A 19 -8.35 9.59 10.37
CA GLU A 19 -9.55 9.64 11.19
C GLU A 19 -10.81 9.35 10.36
N LYS A 20 -11.87 8.92 11.04
CA LYS A 20 -13.09 8.39 10.41
C LYS A 20 -13.76 9.44 9.51
N ALA A 21 -13.82 9.17 8.21
CA ALA A 21 -14.99 9.52 7.41
C ALA A 21 -16.05 8.41 7.59
N LYS A 22 -17.32 8.78 7.87
CA LYS A 22 -18.47 7.87 8.11
C LYS A 22 -18.30 6.51 7.39
N ASN A 23 -18.23 5.41 8.17
CA ASN A 23 -18.10 4.00 7.75
C ASN A 23 -16.69 3.44 7.43
N ARG A 24 -15.58 4.17 7.64
CA ARG A 24 -14.22 3.61 7.45
C ARG A 24 -13.48 3.42 8.77
N LYS A 25 -12.64 2.37 8.85
CA LYS A 25 -11.79 2.11 10.02
C LYS A 25 -10.67 3.16 10.10
N SER A 26 -10.48 3.73 11.29
CA SER A 26 -9.27 4.49 11.61
C SER A 26 -8.05 3.60 11.49
N ARG A 27 -6.92 4.15 11.05
CA ARG A 27 -5.68 3.39 10.91
C ARG A 27 -4.47 4.31 10.89
N ILE A 28 -3.32 3.69 11.14
CA ILE A 28 -2.01 4.32 11.08
C ILE A 28 -1.27 3.85 9.82
N ILE A 29 -0.51 4.74 9.21
CA ILE A 29 0.36 4.46 8.06
C ILE A 29 1.75 5.01 8.38
N PRO A 30 2.80 4.17 8.44
CA PRO A 30 4.15 4.68 8.60
C PRO A 30 4.58 5.45 7.36
N ILE A 31 5.24 6.60 7.54
CA ILE A 31 5.84 7.38 6.47
C ILE A 31 7.34 7.56 6.73
N PRO A 32 8.20 7.41 5.70
CA PRO A 32 9.62 7.68 5.85
C PRO A 32 9.86 9.13 6.29
N LEU A 33 10.85 9.34 7.17
CA LEU A 33 11.13 10.67 7.74
C LEU A 33 11.42 11.71 6.65
N GLU A 34 12.10 11.31 5.58
CA GLU A 34 12.42 12.16 4.43
C GLU A 34 11.19 12.56 3.61
N ARG A 35 10.03 11.90 3.81
CA ARG A 35 8.76 12.20 3.13
C ARG A 35 7.77 12.97 4.00
N ILE A 36 8.13 13.27 5.25
CA ILE A 36 7.32 14.12 6.13
C ILE A 36 7.07 15.51 5.52
N PRO A 37 8.07 16.20 4.94
CA PRO A 37 7.84 17.52 4.34
C PRO A 37 6.82 17.48 3.19
N ASP A 38 6.85 16.42 2.36
CA ASP A 38 5.90 16.24 1.27
C ASP A 38 4.46 16.11 1.80
N TYR A 39 4.27 15.42 2.92
CA TYR A 39 2.96 15.30 3.58
C TYR A 39 2.47 16.64 4.15
N ASP A 40 3.35 17.34 4.87
CA ASP A 40 3.00 18.61 5.52
C ASP A 40 2.61 19.66 4.46
N ILE A 41 3.38 19.78 3.37
CA ILE A 41 3.04 20.65 2.23
C ILE A 41 1.67 20.27 1.64
N ALA A 42 1.43 18.98 1.41
CA ALA A 42 0.17 18.52 0.83
C ALA A 42 -1.03 18.77 1.76
N LYS A 43 -0.84 18.96 3.06
CA LYS A 43 -1.89 19.31 4.03
C LYS A 43 -2.21 20.80 4.08
N GLU A 44 -1.22 21.66 3.79
CA GLU A 44 -1.39 23.12 3.82
C GLU A 44 -1.99 23.67 2.53
N LEU A 45 -1.76 23.00 1.40
CA LEU A 45 -2.30 23.43 0.11
C LEU A 45 -3.81 23.21 0.01
N ASP A 46 -4.51 24.19 -0.57
CA ASP A 46 -5.91 24.04 -0.97
C ASP A 46 -6.00 23.37 -2.34
N TRP A 47 -6.37 22.10 -2.35
CA TRP A 47 -6.55 21.30 -3.56
C TRP A 47 -7.82 20.47 -3.45
N SER A 48 -8.41 20.15 -4.61
CA SER A 48 -9.55 19.25 -4.68
C SER A 48 -9.16 17.86 -5.17
N VAL A 49 -9.88 16.84 -4.69
CA VAL A 49 -9.73 15.45 -5.15
C VAL A 49 -9.89 15.35 -6.68
N SER A 50 -10.79 16.16 -7.25
CA SER A 50 -11.02 16.21 -8.70
C SER A 50 -9.78 16.72 -9.44
N TRP A 51 -9.20 17.83 -8.98
CA TRP A 51 -8.00 18.41 -9.59
C TRP A 51 -6.84 17.42 -9.56
N ILE A 52 -6.56 16.80 -8.41
CA ILE A 52 -5.47 15.81 -8.30
C ILE A 52 -5.73 14.61 -9.23
N SER A 53 -6.97 14.10 -9.28
CA SER A 53 -7.32 12.96 -10.13
C SER A 53 -7.16 13.30 -11.62
N HIS A 54 -7.52 14.52 -12.01
CA HIS A 54 -7.36 15.01 -13.37
C HIS A 54 -5.88 15.18 -13.74
N SER A 55 -5.10 15.88 -12.90
CA SER A 55 -3.66 16.05 -13.07
C SER A 55 -2.92 14.72 -13.18
N PHE A 56 -3.30 13.73 -12.36
CA PHE A 56 -2.76 12.38 -12.47
C PHE A 56 -3.09 11.71 -13.81
N THR A 57 -4.31 11.88 -14.30
CA THR A 57 -4.74 11.33 -15.60
C THR A 57 -3.92 11.93 -16.76
N LEU A 58 -3.66 13.25 -16.71
CA LEU A 58 -2.80 13.93 -17.69
C LEU A 58 -1.36 13.40 -17.62
N ALA A 59 -0.78 13.29 -16.44
CA ALA A 59 0.57 12.74 -16.25
C ALA A 59 0.67 11.29 -16.77
N CYS A 60 -0.36 10.46 -16.56
CA CYS A 60 -0.42 9.11 -17.12
C CYS A 60 -0.48 9.10 -18.64
N ARG A 61 -1.20 10.04 -19.25
CA ARG A 61 -1.25 10.18 -20.71
C ARG A 61 0.14 10.52 -21.28
N ASP A 62 0.83 11.48 -20.67
CA ASP A 62 2.17 11.90 -21.09
C ASP A 62 3.19 10.77 -20.92
N ALA A 63 3.05 9.98 -19.85
CA ALA A 63 3.85 8.78 -19.60
C ALA A 63 3.47 7.57 -20.49
N LYS A 64 2.50 7.71 -21.41
CA LYS A 64 1.97 6.62 -22.26
C LYS A 64 1.40 5.43 -21.46
N LEU A 65 0.76 5.72 -20.33
CA LEU A 65 0.10 4.77 -19.43
C LEU A 65 -1.42 5.04 -19.35
N PRO A 66 -2.18 4.88 -20.45
CA PRO A 66 -3.60 5.19 -20.46
C PRO A 66 -4.41 4.27 -19.53
N GLY A 67 -5.56 4.77 -19.06
CA GLY A 67 -6.51 4.00 -18.25
C GLY A 67 -6.08 3.73 -16.81
N LYS A 68 -5.01 4.38 -16.32
CA LYS A 68 -4.63 4.34 -14.90
C LYS A 68 -5.32 5.45 -14.13
N THR A 69 -5.70 5.14 -12.89
CA THR A 69 -6.30 6.11 -11.97
C THR A 69 -5.42 6.25 -10.74
N ILE A 70 -5.62 7.32 -9.95
CA ILE A 70 -4.83 7.54 -8.74
C ILE A 70 -5.00 6.40 -7.71
N HIS A 71 -6.09 5.63 -7.79
CA HIS A 71 -6.29 4.45 -6.95
C HIS A 71 -5.26 3.35 -7.25
N CYS A 72 -4.70 3.29 -8.47
CA CYS A 72 -3.62 2.36 -8.82
C CYS A 72 -2.39 2.54 -7.93
N LEU A 73 -2.07 3.77 -7.49
CA LEU A 73 -0.95 4.01 -6.57
C LEU A 73 -1.16 3.31 -5.22
N ARG A 74 -2.41 3.26 -4.74
CA ARG A 74 -2.77 2.53 -3.52
C ARG A 74 -2.61 1.02 -3.70
N HIS A 75 -2.95 0.49 -4.87
CA HIS A 75 -2.69 -0.92 -5.20
C HIS A 75 -1.19 -1.23 -5.25
N THR A 76 -0.39 -0.37 -5.88
CA THR A 76 1.07 -0.50 -5.91
C THR A 76 1.66 -0.49 -4.50
N PHE A 77 1.21 0.42 -3.64
CA PHE A 77 1.64 0.45 -2.23
C PHE A 77 1.31 -0.85 -1.50
N ALA A 78 0.08 -1.34 -1.64
CA ALA A 78 -0.36 -2.59 -1.00
C ALA A 78 0.49 -3.79 -1.41
N MET A 79 0.73 -3.93 -2.72
CA MET A 79 1.54 -5.02 -3.27
C MET A 79 2.98 -4.95 -2.76
N ARG A 80 3.62 -3.77 -2.80
CA ARG A 80 4.97 -3.59 -2.26
C ARG A 80 5.06 -3.94 -0.77
N LYS A 81 4.08 -3.51 0.04
CA LYS A 81 4.03 -3.86 1.46
C LYS A 81 3.76 -5.34 1.71
N LEU A 82 3.01 -6.00 0.84
CA LEU A 82 2.85 -7.45 0.91
C LEU A 82 4.19 -8.15 0.64
N MET A 83 4.94 -7.73 -0.37
CA MET A 83 6.26 -8.27 -0.68
C MET A 83 7.28 -8.03 0.45
N GLU A 84 7.24 -6.85 1.06
CA GLU A 84 8.15 -6.49 2.16
C GLU A 84 7.83 -7.24 3.48
N THR A 85 6.55 -7.39 3.82
CA THR A 85 6.14 -7.95 5.12
C THR A 85 5.79 -9.44 5.07
N ASN A 86 5.54 -9.97 3.88
CA ASN A 86 4.94 -11.29 3.65
C ASN A 86 3.70 -11.57 4.51
N ASN A 87 2.96 -10.52 4.89
CA ASN A 87 1.85 -10.61 5.84
C ASN A 87 0.63 -9.80 5.36
N ILE A 88 -0.36 -10.51 4.82
CA ILE A 88 -1.58 -9.91 4.29
C ILE A 88 -2.43 -9.22 5.37
N SER A 89 -2.35 -9.65 6.62
CA SER A 89 -3.07 -9.02 7.73
C SER A 89 -2.54 -7.61 8.00
N ILE A 90 -1.21 -7.42 7.96
CA ILE A 90 -0.59 -6.09 8.07
C ILE A 90 -1.04 -5.19 6.93
N VAL A 91 -1.04 -5.71 5.69
CA VAL A 91 -1.49 -4.94 4.51
C VAL A 91 -2.97 -4.55 4.63
N ARG A 92 -3.84 -5.47 5.12
CA ARG A 92 -5.26 -5.18 5.37
C ARG A 92 -5.42 -4.00 6.32
N GLU A 93 -4.67 -3.99 7.43
CA GLU A 93 -4.71 -2.90 8.42
C GLU A 93 -4.22 -1.58 7.84
N LEU A 94 -3.09 -1.56 7.11
CA LEU A 94 -2.56 -0.36 6.44
C LEU A 94 -3.54 0.25 5.42
N LEU A 95 -4.30 -0.61 4.75
CA LEU A 95 -5.34 -0.17 3.82
C LEU A 95 -6.65 0.20 4.54
N GLY A 96 -6.91 -0.32 5.74
CA GLY A 96 -8.19 -0.13 6.42
C GLY A 96 -9.34 -0.82 5.69
N HIS A 97 -9.07 -1.99 5.10
CA HIS A 97 -10.11 -2.83 4.51
C HIS A 97 -10.91 -3.52 5.62
N SER A 98 -12.23 -3.52 5.52
CA SER A 98 -13.12 -4.19 6.49
C SER A 98 -13.01 -5.71 6.43
N SER A 99 -12.53 -6.26 5.31
CA SER A 99 -12.35 -7.70 5.08
C SER A 99 -11.02 -8.00 4.38
N VAL A 100 -10.45 -9.17 4.69
CA VAL A 100 -9.26 -9.73 4.01
C VAL A 100 -9.57 -10.03 2.54
N LYS A 101 -10.81 -10.38 2.19
CA LYS A 101 -11.24 -10.73 0.83
C LYS A 101 -10.95 -9.65 -0.23
N VAL A 102 -10.99 -8.38 0.16
CA VAL A 102 -10.65 -7.25 -0.72
C VAL A 102 -9.13 -7.11 -0.91
N THR A 103 -8.35 -7.69 -0.01
CA THR A 103 -6.88 -7.68 0.01
C THR A 103 -6.29 -8.95 -0.63
N GLU A 104 -7.07 -10.04 -0.71
CA GLU A 104 -6.70 -11.29 -1.42
C GLU A 104 -6.46 -11.08 -2.93
N ILE A 105 -6.93 -9.98 -3.51
CA ILE A 105 -6.58 -9.60 -4.89
C ILE A 105 -5.05 -9.45 -5.07
N TYR A 106 -4.30 -9.18 -4.00
CA TYR A 106 -2.84 -9.06 -4.03
C TYR A 106 -2.11 -10.39 -3.87
N THR A 107 -2.82 -11.48 -3.53
CA THR A 107 -2.25 -12.83 -3.44
C THR A 107 -2.51 -13.65 -4.71
N GLN A 108 -3.20 -13.07 -5.70
CA GLN A 108 -3.43 -13.70 -6.99
C GLN A 108 -2.26 -13.41 -7.92
N PHE A 109 -1.28 -14.30 -7.90
CA PHE A 109 -0.11 -14.22 -8.77
C PHE A 109 -0.35 -14.99 -10.08
N PRO A 110 -0.01 -14.41 -11.25
CA PRO A 110 0.03 -15.14 -12.50
C PRO A 110 0.97 -16.35 -12.39
N ARG A 111 0.65 -17.43 -13.11
CA ARG A 111 1.42 -18.68 -13.05
C ARG A 111 2.86 -18.48 -13.50
N GLU A 112 3.09 -17.55 -14.42
CA GLU A 112 4.39 -17.16 -14.95
C GLU A 112 5.26 -16.52 -13.87
N TYR A 113 4.67 -15.63 -13.05
CA TYR A 113 5.35 -15.03 -11.91
C TYR A 113 5.70 -16.08 -10.85
N LEU A 114 4.75 -16.96 -10.51
CA LEU A 114 5.01 -18.06 -9.57
C LEU A 114 6.12 -18.99 -10.07
N THR A 115 6.15 -19.27 -11.37
CA THR A 115 7.19 -20.09 -11.99
C THR A 115 8.56 -19.41 -11.88
N GLN A 116 8.64 -18.09 -12.05
CA GLN A 116 9.88 -17.35 -11.89
C GLN A 116 10.35 -17.34 -10.42
N VAL A 117 9.44 -17.07 -9.48
CA VAL A 117 9.73 -17.05 -8.04
C VAL A 117 10.19 -18.42 -7.55
N PHE A 118 9.53 -19.51 -7.95
CA PHE A 118 9.94 -20.87 -7.53
C PHE A 118 11.16 -21.41 -8.26
N LYS A 119 11.57 -20.79 -9.38
CA LYS A 119 12.88 -21.06 -9.99
C LYS A 119 14.02 -20.34 -9.28
N ASP A 120 13.71 -19.29 -8.52
CA ASP A 120 14.70 -18.64 -7.66
C ASP A 120 15.03 -19.58 -6.49
N TRP A 121 16.27 -20.10 -6.50
CA TRP A 121 16.77 -21.09 -5.55
C TRP A 121 16.61 -20.65 -4.09
N ASN A 122 16.65 -19.35 -3.81
CA ASN A 122 16.54 -18.81 -2.46
C ASN A 122 15.15 -18.99 -1.84
N VAL A 123 14.09 -19.09 -2.64
CA VAL A 123 12.71 -19.26 -2.14
C VAL A 123 12.45 -20.70 -1.68
N ASN A 124 13.20 -21.66 -2.22
CA ASN A 124 13.06 -23.08 -1.89
C ASN A 124 13.95 -23.51 -0.70
N LYS A 125 14.68 -22.60 -0.05
CA LYS A 125 15.39 -22.93 1.18
C LYS A 125 14.38 -23.20 2.29
N ILE A 126 14.32 -24.46 2.73
CA ILE A 126 13.69 -24.82 4.01
C ILE A 126 14.47 -24.05 5.09
N PRO A 127 13.82 -23.29 5.99
CA PRO A 127 14.53 -22.63 7.09
C PRO A 127 15.26 -23.70 7.91
N GLU A 128 16.56 -23.52 8.17
CA GLU A 128 17.41 -24.50 8.86
C GLU A 128 17.03 -24.77 10.34
N ASN A 129 15.96 -24.17 10.86
CA ASN A 129 15.56 -24.29 12.26
C ASN A 129 14.42 -25.29 12.46
N HIS A 130 14.67 -26.56 12.16
CA HIS A 130 13.97 -27.70 12.77
C HIS A 130 14.98 -28.78 13.15
N GLN A 131 15.99 -28.41 13.95
CA GLN A 131 16.59 -29.40 14.83
C GLN A 131 15.55 -29.75 15.89
N ARG A 132 15.05 -30.98 15.81
CA ARG A 132 14.24 -31.61 16.86
C ARG A 132 14.95 -31.41 18.20
N THR A 133 14.33 -30.69 19.12
CA THR A 133 14.60 -30.89 20.53
C THR A 133 13.95 -32.20 20.92
N GLU A 134 14.72 -33.29 20.83
CA GLU A 134 14.45 -34.51 21.57
C GLU A 134 14.98 -34.30 22.99
N ALA A 135 14.06 -34.30 23.97
CA ALA A 135 14.30 -34.58 25.38
C ALA A 135 13.00 -35.13 25.99
#